data_AF-A0A3D0DVC0-F1
#
_entry.id   AF-A0A3D0DVC0-F1
#
_cell.length_a   1.000
_cell.length_b   1.000
_cell.length_c   1.000
_cell.angle_alpha   90.00
_cell.angle_beta   90.00
_cell.angle_gamma   90.00
#
_symmetry.space_group_name_H-M   'P 1'
#
loop_
_entity.id
_entity.type
_entity.pdbx_description
1 polymer ?
#
loop_
_entity_poly.entity_id
_entity_poly.type
_entity_poly.pdbx_seq_one_letter_code
_entity_poly.pdbx_strand_id
1 'polypeptide(L)'
;DMLAERERLNIDIQQVLDAQTDAWGIKVANVEIKHVDLDESMVRAIARQAEAERERRAKVIHAEGELQASEKLMQAAEVLAREKGAMQLRYLQTLSTIAGDKSSTIVFPLPMELLSRWIEREGR
;
A
#
# COMPACT_ATOMS: atom_id res chain seq x y z
N ASP A 1 -8.93 10.42 13.51
CA ASP A 1 -8.82 9.91 14.90
C ASP A 1 -8.73 11.00 15.97
N MET A 2 -7.88 12.04 15.85
CA MET A 2 -7.86 13.13 16.86
C MET A 2 -9.20 13.86 17.09
N LEU A 3 -10.06 13.99 16.08
CA LEU A 3 -11.39 14.60 16.25
C LEU A 3 -12.34 13.73 17.09
N ALA A 4 -12.27 12.40 16.94
CA ALA A 4 -13.11 11.47 17.69
C ALA A 4 -12.68 11.35 19.16
N GLU A 5 -11.36 11.40 19.41
CA GLU A 5 -10.80 11.41 20.76
C GLU A 5 -11.20 12.68 21.53
N ARG A 6 -11.25 13.84 20.85
CA ARG A 6 -11.64 15.12 21.46
C ARG A 6 -13.10 15.14 21.92
N GLU A 7 -14.00 14.60 21.12
CA GLU A 7 -15.43 14.57 21.47
C GLU A 7 -15.68 13.73 22.72
N ARG A 8 -15.07 12.53 22.79
CA ARG A 8 -15.15 11.69 23.99
C ARG A 8 -14.60 12.38 25.22
N LEU A 9 -13.43 13.01 25.09
CA LEU A 9 -12.79 13.68 26.20
C LEU A 9 -13.62 14.86 26.71
N ASN A 10 -14.26 15.63 25.83
CA ASN A 10 -15.16 16.71 26.22
C ASN A 10 -16.37 16.19 26.99
N ILE A 11 -16.98 15.08 26.55
CA ILE A 11 -18.11 14.45 27.24
C ILE A 11 -17.70 13.97 28.64
N ASP A 12 -16.56 13.29 28.76
CA ASP A 12 -16.04 12.80 30.04
C ASP A 12 -15.79 13.95 31.02
N ILE A 13 -15.16 15.03 30.55
CA ILE A 13 -14.90 16.22 31.37
C ILE A 13 -16.20 16.92 31.77
N GLN A 14 -17.18 17.03 30.85
CA GLN A 14 -18.48 17.62 31.15
C GLN A 14 -19.20 16.85 32.26
N GLN A 15 -19.23 15.53 32.19
CA GLN A 15 -19.87 14.68 33.20
C GLN A 15 -19.23 14.84 34.58
N VAL A 16 -17.90 14.90 34.65
CA VAL A 16 -17.17 15.09 35.91
C VAL A 16 -17.45 16.46 36.51
N LEU A 17 -17.47 17.51 35.69
CA LEU A 17 -17.74 18.87 36.15
C LEU A 17 -19.19 19.04 36.62
N ASP A 18 -20.16 18.55 35.84
CA ASP A 18 -21.58 18.63 36.17
C ASP A 18 -21.89 17.95 37.52
N ALA A 19 -21.31 16.76 37.75
CA ALA A 19 -21.45 16.05 39.03
C ALA A 19 -20.87 16.80 40.23
N GLN A 20 -19.80 17.59 40.04
CA GLN A 20 -19.18 18.40 41.10
C GLN A 20 -19.94 19.72 41.32
N THR A 21 -20.52 20.32 40.27
CA THR A 21 -21.19 21.63 40.32
C THR A 21 -22.67 21.55 40.67
N ASP A 22 -23.29 20.37 40.57
CA ASP A 22 -24.67 20.13 40.98
C ASP A 22 -24.92 20.50 42.45
N ALA A 23 -23.94 20.27 43.33
CA ALA A 23 -24.02 20.66 44.74
C ALA A 23 -24.13 22.18 44.96
N TRP A 24 -23.74 22.98 43.97
CA TRP A 24 -23.85 24.44 43.99
C TRP A 24 -25.04 24.97 43.16
N GLY A 25 -25.84 24.08 42.57
CA GLY A 25 -26.98 24.44 41.72
C GLY A 25 -26.58 24.99 40.35
N ILE A 26 -25.37 24.71 39.87
CA ILE A 26 -24.84 25.19 38.59
C ILE A 26 -24.83 24.02 37.59
N LYS A 27 -25.50 24.20 36.44
CA LYS A 27 -25.55 23.23 35.35
C LYS A 27 -24.50 23.55 34.27
N VAL A 28 -23.67 22.58 33.91
CA VAL A 28 -22.60 22.77 32.90
C VAL A 28 -23.09 22.36 31.52
N ALA A 29 -23.30 23.34 30.63
CA ALA A 29 -23.91 23.10 29.31
C ALA A 29 -22.92 22.64 28.22
N ASN A 30 -21.67 23.12 28.23
CA ASN A 30 -20.63 22.69 27.30
C ASN A 30 -19.23 22.92 27.92
N VAL A 31 -18.28 22.04 27.59
CA VAL A 31 -16.87 22.17 27.99
C VAL A 31 -16.01 21.99 26.75
N GLU A 32 -15.10 22.94 26.53
CA GLU A 32 -14.19 22.93 25.40
C GLU A 32 -12.74 23.05 25.88
N ILE A 33 -11.90 22.10 25.47
CA ILE A 33 -10.47 22.14 25.73
C ILE A 33 -9.81 23.18 24.81
N LYS A 34 -9.31 24.28 25.40
CA LYS A 34 -8.68 25.37 24.63
C LYS A 34 -7.22 25.09 24.26
N HIS A 35 -6.41 24.66 25.22
CA HIS A 35 -4.99 24.40 25.01
C HIS A 35 -4.54 23.22 25.86
N VAL A 36 -3.67 22.39 25.29
CA VAL A 36 -3.01 21.29 26.00
C VAL A 36 -1.53 21.44 25.71
N ASP A 37 -0.76 21.73 26.76
CA ASP A 37 0.69 21.78 26.68
C ASP A 37 1.24 20.34 26.80
N LEU A 38 1.92 19.90 25.75
CA LEU A 38 2.61 18.61 25.72
C LEU A 38 4.10 18.87 25.93
N ASP A 39 4.71 18.14 26.86
CA ASP A 39 6.16 18.17 27.04
C ASP A 39 6.86 17.61 25.78
N GLU A 40 8.02 18.17 25.43
CA GLU A 40 8.82 17.75 24.27
C GLU A 40 9.14 16.25 24.28
N SER A 41 9.35 15.68 25.48
CA SER A 41 9.62 14.26 25.66
C SER A 41 8.45 13.40 25.14
N MET A 42 7.22 13.81 25.45
CA MET A 42 5.99 13.13 25.06
C MET A 42 5.71 13.30 23.56
N VAL A 43 5.89 14.50 23.02
CA VAL A 43 5.74 14.75 21.57
C VAL A 43 6.68 13.86 20.75
N ARG A 44 7.94 13.74 21.18
CA ARG A 44 8.92 12.85 20.53
C ARG A 44 8.56 11.38 20.67
N ALA A 45 7.97 10.95 21.79
CA ALA A 45 7.52 9.57 21.97
C ALA A 45 6.34 9.23 21.05
N ILE A 46 5.33 10.12 21.00
CA ILE A 46 4.15 9.98 20.13
C ILE A 46 4.57 9.98 18.66
N ALA A 47 5.47 10.88 18.25
CA ALA A 47 5.99 10.93 16.88
C ALA A 47 6.67 9.61 16.49
N ARG A 48 7.57 9.09 17.33
CA ARG A 48 8.24 7.80 17.09
C ARG A 48 7.25 6.63 17.00
N GLN A 49 6.24 6.59 17.87
CA GLN A 49 5.22 5.55 17.85
C GLN A 49 4.35 5.64 16.59
N ALA A 50 3.94 6.85 16.21
CA ALA A 50 3.15 7.09 15.01
C ALA A 50 3.93 6.71 13.74
N GLU A 51 5.22 7.01 13.69
CA GLU A 51 6.10 6.64 12.58
C GLU A 51 6.29 5.12 12.50
N ALA A 52 6.56 4.45 13.62
CA ALA A 52 6.68 2.99 13.66
C ALA A 52 5.40 2.28 13.22
N GLU A 53 4.24 2.74 13.68
CA GLU A 53 2.95 2.15 13.27
C GLU A 53 2.66 2.44 11.78
N ARG A 54 3.03 3.62 11.29
CA ARG A 54 2.91 3.96 9.86
C ARG A 54 3.80 3.07 9.00
N GLU A 55 5.05 2.88 9.39
CA GLU A 55 6.00 2.03 8.65
C GLU A 55 5.53 0.56 8.67
N ARG A 56 5.06 0.07 9.83
CA ARG A 56 4.49 -1.27 9.96
C ARG A 56 3.29 -1.45 9.02
N ARG A 57 2.34 -0.51 9.02
CA ARG A 57 1.17 -0.54 8.12
C ARG A 57 1.58 -0.48 6.66
N ALA A 58 2.55 0.36 6.31
CA ALA A 58 3.05 0.47 4.94
C ALA A 58 3.63 -0.88 4.45
N LYS A 59 4.41 -1.57 5.29
CA LYS A 59 4.96 -2.91 4.97
C LYS A 59 3.87 -3.95 4.73
N VAL A 60 2.84 -3.97 5.57
CA VAL A 60 1.71 -4.91 5.41
C VAL A 60 0.97 -4.63 4.11
N ILE A 61 0.61 -3.38 3.85
CA ILE A 61 -0.10 -2.99 2.62
C ILE A 61 0.73 -3.33 1.38
N HIS A 62 2.05 -3.11 1.44
CA HIS A 62 2.93 -3.44 0.32
C HIS A 62 2.97 -4.95 0.07
N ALA A 63 3.16 -5.76 1.11
CA ALA A 63 3.18 -7.22 1.00
C ALA A 63 1.84 -7.79 0.49
N GLU A 64 0.71 -7.25 0.96
CA GLU A 64 -0.62 -7.62 0.45
C GLU A 64 -0.79 -7.25 -1.02
N GLY A 65 -0.32 -6.06 -1.42
CA GLY A 65 -0.32 -5.62 -2.80
C GLY A 65 0.53 -6.52 -3.71
N GLU A 66 1.72 -6.93 -3.26
CA GLU A 66 2.58 -7.86 -3.98
C GLU A 66 1.96 -9.25 -4.15
N LEU A 67 1.30 -9.75 -3.10
CA LEU A 67 0.59 -11.04 -3.16
C LEU A 67 -0.56 -10.98 -4.19
N GLN A 68 -1.41 -9.95 -4.11
CA GLN A 68 -2.51 -9.76 -5.05
C GLN A 68 -1.99 -9.62 -6.49
N ALA A 69 -0.91 -8.86 -6.71
CA ALA A 69 -0.28 -8.74 -8.03
C ALA A 69 0.22 -10.09 -8.53
N SER A 70 0.88 -10.87 -7.68
CA SER A 70 1.42 -12.19 -8.02
C SER A 70 0.32 -13.19 -8.39
N GLU A 71 -0.80 -13.20 -7.64
CA GLU A 71 -1.96 -14.03 -7.96
C GLU A 71 -2.57 -13.67 -9.31
N LYS A 72 -2.69 -12.37 -9.61
CA LYS A 72 -3.21 -11.91 -10.91
C LYS A 72 -2.28 -12.25 -12.06
N LEU A 73 -0.97 -12.16 -11.85
CA LEU A 73 0.03 -12.57 -12.84
C LEU A 73 -0.01 -14.09 -13.09
N MET A 74 -0.16 -14.90 -12.04
CA MET A 74 -0.35 -16.35 -12.16
C MET A 74 -1.59 -16.68 -13.00
N GLN A 75 -2.73 -16.07 -12.67
CA GLN A 75 -3.98 -16.25 -13.43
C GLN A 75 -3.81 -15.86 -14.90
N ALA A 76 -3.13 -14.73 -15.17
CA ALA A 76 -2.84 -14.31 -16.54
C ALA A 76 -1.93 -15.33 -17.26
N ALA A 77 -0.91 -15.86 -16.59
CA ALA A 77 -0.02 -16.88 -17.15
C ALA A 77 -0.76 -18.18 -17.48
N GLU A 78 -1.64 -18.65 -16.60
CA GLU A 78 -2.48 -19.84 -16.84
C GLU A 78 -3.38 -19.66 -18.07
N VAL A 79 -4.01 -18.49 -18.21
CA VAL A 79 -4.85 -18.16 -19.37
C VAL A 79 -4.02 -18.14 -20.65
N LEU A 80 -2.82 -17.55 -20.61
CA LEU A 80 -1.91 -17.54 -21.77
C LEU A 80 -1.39 -18.94 -22.14
N ALA A 81 -1.17 -19.80 -21.15
CA ALA A 81 -0.71 -21.17 -21.37
C ALA A 81 -1.81 -22.06 -21.97
N ARG A 82 -3.08 -21.77 -21.66
CA ARG A 82 -4.22 -22.56 -22.12
C ARG A 82 -4.40 -22.51 -23.64
N GLU A 83 -4.16 -21.35 -24.26
CA GLU A 83 -4.31 -21.22 -25.71
C GLU A 83 -3.02 -21.23 -26.52
N LYS A 84 -2.99 -22.13 -27.50
CA LYS A 84 -1.84 -22.27 -28.41
C LYS A 84 -1.74 -21.01 -29.28
N GLY A 85 -0.65 -20.26 -29.12
CA GLY A 85 -0.37 -19.02 -29.86
C GLY A 85 -0.60 -17.73 -29.07
N ALA A 86 -1.21 -17.78 -27.87
CA ALA A 86 -1.40 -16.59 -27.04
C ALA A 86 -0.06 -15.95 -26.61
N MET A 87 0.95 -16.78 -26.30
CA MET A 87 2.32 -16.32 -26.04
C MET A 87 2.98 -15.68 -27.27
N GLN A 88 2.70 -16.18 -28.47
CA GLN A 88 3.20 -15.59 -29.72
C GLN A 88 2.59 -14.21 -29.96
N LEU A 89 1.29 -14.04 -29.71
CA LEU A 89 0.61 -12.75 -29.79
C LEU A 89 1.15 -11.76 -28.76
N ARG A 90 1.38 -12.22 -27.52
CA ARG A 90 2.02 -11.41 -26.47
C ARG A 90 3.42 -10.96 -26.91
N TYR A 91 4.22 -11.86 -27.47
CA TYR A 91 5.55 -11.54 -28.00
C TYR A 91 5.49 -10.48 -29.11
N LEU A 92 4.57 -10.61 -30.07
CA LEU A 92 4.37 -9.61 -31.13
C LEU A 92 3.90 -8.26 -30.58
N GLN A 93 3.03 -8.24 -29.57
CA GLN A 93 2.64 -7.01 -28.88
C GLN A 93 3.83 -6.34 -28.20
N THR A 94 4.65 -7.11 -27.47
CA THR A 94 5.87 -6.59 -26.83
C THR A 94 6.84 -6.00 -27.85
N LEU A 95 7.02 -6.65 -29.01
CA LEU A 95 7.82 -6.11 -30.10
C LEU A 95 7.25 -4.79 -30.65
N SER A 96 5.92 -4.70 -30.81
CA SER A 96 5.27 -3.47 -31.27
C SER A 96 5.41 -2.33 -30.27
N THR A 97 5.30 -2.60 -28.96
CA THR A 97 5.53 -1.61 -27.90
C THR A 97 6.97 -1.11 -27.91
N ILE A 98 7.95 -2.02 -27.99
CA ILE A 98 9.38 -1.65 -28.04
C ILE A 98 9.71 -0.87 -29.31
N ALA A 99 9.15 -1.23 -30.46
CA ALA A 99 9.39 -0.54 -31.73
C ALA A 99 8.75 0.87 -31.78
N GLY A 100 7.71 1.12 -30.99
CA GLY A 100 7.08 2.43 -30.85
C GLY A 100 7.88 3.41 -29.99
N ASP A 101 8.63 2.89 -29.02
CA ASP A 101 9.55 3.66 -28.20
C ASP A 101 10.87 3.86 -28.96
N LYS A 102 11.31 5.10 -29.16
CA LYS A 102 12.48 5.46 -29.99
C LYS A 102 13.83 5.05 -29.34
N SER A 103 14.00 3.79 -28.97
CA SER A 103 15.23 3.25 -28.38
C SER A 103 16.08 2.57 -29.47
N SER A 104 17.31 3.06 -29.65
CA SER A 104 18.25 2.64 -30.70
C SER A 104 18.97 1.32 -30.42
N THR A 105 18.67 0.62 -29.32
CA THR A 105 19.22 -0.69 -28.97
C THR A 105 18.09 -1.69 -28.75
N ILE A 106 17.82 -2.54 -29.75
CA ILE A 106 16.82 -3.60 -29.69
C ILE A 106 17.50 -4.86 -29.15
N VAL A 107 17.28 -5.17 -27.88
CA VAL A 107 17.68 -6.46 -27.30
C VAL A 107 16.63 -7.48 -27.70
N PHE A 108 16.99 -8.44 -28.55
CA PHE A 108 16.12 -9.54 -28.98
C PHE A 108 16.28 -10.73 -28.03
N PRO A 109 15.32 -11.00 -27.13
CA PRO A 109 15.31 -12.26 -26.40
C PRO A 109 14.84 -13.37 -27.35
N LEU A 110 15.77 -14.18 -27.84
CA LEU A 110 15.45 -15.38 -28.60
C LEU A 110 15.12 -16.54 -27.65
N PRO A 111 14.01 -17.26 -27.85
CA PRO A 111 13.71 -18.48 -27.12
C PRO A 111 14.84 -19.51 -27.29
N MET A 112 15.34 -20.05 -26.18
CA MET A 112 16.40 -21.07 -26.18
C MET A 112 16.00 -22.34 -26.96
N GLU A 113 14.71 -22.61 -27.13
CA GLU A 113 14.21 -23.72 -27.96
C GLU A 113 14.48 -23.54 -29.46
N LEU A 114 14.58 -22.30 -29.95
CA LEU A 114 14.97 -22.02 -31.33
C LEU A 114 16.49 -22.13 -31.51
N LEU A 115 17.25 -21.71 -30.49
CA LEU A 115 18.72 -21.76 -30.50
C LEU A 115 19.23 -23.21 -30.45
N SER A 116 18.62 -24.05 -29.60
CA SER A 116 18.98 -25.47 -29.47
C SER A 116 18.80 -26.25 -30.77
N ARG A 117 17.74 -25.99 -31.54
CA ARG A 117 17.51 -26.62 -32.85
C ARG A 117 18.54 -26.26 -33.93
N TRP A 118 19.17 -25.09 -33.82
CA TRP A 118 20.26 -24.68 -34.71
C TRP A 118 21.58 -25.33 -34.29
N ILE A 119 21.90 -25.30 -33.00
CA ILE A 119 23.13 -25.92 -32.46
C ILE A 119 23.15 -27.44 -32.67
N GLU A 120 22.01 -28.12 -32.55
CA GLU A 120 21.87 -29.56 -32.84
C GLU A 120 22.02 -29.92 -34.33
N ARG A 121 21.87 -28.95 -35.25
CA ARG A 121 22.10 -29.15 -36.69
C ARG A 121 23.55 -28.94 -37.10
N GLU A 122 24.29 -28.06 -36.43
CA GLU A 122 25.73 -27.84 -36.68
C GLU A 122 26.63 -28.92 -36.04
N GLY A 123 26.12 -29.69 -35.08
CA GLY A 123 26.85 -30.72 -34.34
C GLY A 123 26.75 -32.16 -34.88
N ARG A 124 26.24 -32.38 -36.10
CA ARG A 124 26.22 -33.68 -36.78
C ARG A 124 26.87 -33.60 -38.16
#